data_AF-A0A8T5FCI5-F1
#
_entry.id   AF-A0A8T5FCI5-F1
#
_cell.length_a   1.000
_cell.length_b   1.000
_cell.length_c   1.000
_cell.angle_alpha   90.00
_cell.angle_beta   90.00
_cell.angle_gamma   90.00
#
_symmetry.space_group_name_H-M   'P 1'
#
loop_
_entity.id
_entity.type
_entity.pdbx_description
1 polymer ?
#
loop_
_entity_poly.entity_id
_entity_poly.type
_entity_poly.pdbx_seq_one_letter_code
_entity_poly.pdbx_strand_id
1 'polypeptide(L)'
;MGVKVTSNSQSVGADVNEIFFGYYLTNSWDDFKDSDKVQTELDERSNRLDDDEVKNQKERAKVMAKVTLEWMENNGYDGNIVKKWWPKQNSGMISQAIGYEIDLDKNPLDILVQTDKGKFLGLSAKSTKGSGKPPFKNPGLGTIELTLGLKLKHHYDDAVKEMLKEFPELPKINSERKIIFKSDTEFYEKNIQGSKFVQHVFEGIRDDMYDKLITLSQEELWDYVKDYWMDAGFLQPPYIIVTGRGTDGKYAADINDRDELSGENLTLQKIGCDKIRIFSKGEKLLDMRVKFESQHMATSIKFSGE
;
A
#
# COMPACT_ATOMS: atom_id res chain seq x y z
N MET A 1 11.44 40.60 -0.74
CA MET A 1 11.81 39.19 -0.48
C MET A 1 10.54 38.37 -0.55
N GLY A 2 10.27 37.76 -1.71
CA GLY A 2 9.06 36.96 -1.91
C GLY A 2 9.19 35.62 -1.22
N VAL A 3 8.23 35.32 -0.36
CA VAL A 3 8.06 34.00 0.28
C VAL A 3 7.82 32.97 -0.82
N LYS A 4 8.79 32.07 -1.04
CA LYS A 4 8.61 30.89 -1.90
C LYS A 4 7.50 30.04 -1.28
N VAL A 5 6.35 30.00 -1.95
CA VAL A 5 5.25 29.09 -1.62
C VAL A 5 5.75 27.65 -1.87
N THR A 6 5.99 26.91 -0.80
CA THR A 6 6.29 25.48 -0.78
C THR A 6 5.07 24.67 -1.17
N SER A 7 4.68 24.72 -2.45
CA SER A 7 3.83 23.67 -3.02
C SER A 7 4.73 22.45 -3.26
N ASN A 8 4.44 21.37 -2.52
CA ASN A 8 5.14 20.08 -2.42
C ASN A 8 6.12 19.75 -3.56
N SER A 9 7.42 20.01 -3.36
CA SER A 9 8.49 19.58 -4.28
C SER A 9 8.46 18.08 -4.57
N GLN A 10 7.98 17.28 -3.62
CA GLN A 10 7.77 15.84 -3.78
C GLN A 10 6.71 15.51 -4.85
N SER A 11 5.60 16.25 -4.90
CA SER A 11 4.57 16.04 -5.92
C SER A 11 5.07 16.43 -7.31
N VAL A 12 5.82 17.54 -7.41
CA VAL A 12 6.42 17.98 -8.68
C VAL A 12 7.46 16.99 -9.20
N GLY A 13 8.28 16.43 -8.31
CA GLY A 13 9.25 15.38 -8.67
C GLY A 13 8.60 14.09 -9.14
N ALA A 14 7.48 13.69 -8.53
CA ALA A 14 6.71 12.52 -8.97
C ALA A 14 6.17 12.70 -10.40
N ASP A 15 5.56 13.86 -10.70
CA ASP A 15 5.06 14.17 -12.03
C ASP A 15 6.17 14.11 -13.11
N VAL A 16 7.36 14.65 -12.81
CA VAL A 16 8.52 14.58 -13.72
C VAL A 16 8.93 13.13 -13.97
N ASN A 17 8.91 12.28 -12.93
CA ASN A 17 9.19 10.86 -13.05
C ASN A 17 8.14 10.13 -13.90
N GLU A 18 6.86 10.36 -13.65
CA GLU A 18 5.74 9.78 -14.40
C GLU A 18 5.89 10.07 -15.90
N ILE A 19 6.16 11.33 -16.27
CA ILE A 19 6.29 11.73 -17.68
C ILE A 19 7.51 11.07 -18.32
N PHE A 20 8.69 11.11 -17.66
CA PHE A 20 9.88 10.43 -18.17
C PHE A 20 9.69 8.92 -18.26
N PHE A 21 8.98 8.31 -17.31
CA PHE A 21 8.71 6.89 -17.30
C PHE A 21 7.90 6.51 -18.55
N GLY A 22 6.83 7.26 -18.83
CA GLY A 22 6.04 7.07 -20.04
C GLY A 22 6.86 7.30 -21.33
N TYR A 23 7.75 8.28 -21.36
CA TYR A 23 8.69 8.45 -22.49
C TYR A 23 9.56 7.22 -22.70
N TYR A 24 10.22 6.72 -21.65
CA TYR A 24 11.16 5.61 -21.74
C TYR A 24 10.55 4.25 -22.09
N LEU A 25 9.23 4.08 -21.91
CA LEU A 25 8.53 2.87 -22.35
C LEU A 25 8.64 2.63 -23.86
N THR A 26 8.73 3.69 -24.68
CA THR A 26 8.89 3.58 -26.14
C THR A 26 10.05 4.40 -26.69
N ASN A 27 10.72 5.18 -25.85
CA ASN A 27 11.69 6.22 -26.23
C ASN A 27 11.12 7.23 -27.26
N SER A 28 9.83 7.50 -27.17
CA SER A 28 9.11 8.38 -28.10
C SER A 28 8.07 9.23 -27.38
N TRP A 29 7.95 10.48 -27.83
CA TRP A 29 6.88 11.40 -27.41
C TRP A 29 5.62 11.24 -28.25
N ASP A 30 5.72 10.72 -29.47
CA ASP A 30 4.63 10.68 -30.45
C ASP A 30 3.49 9.73 -30.02
N ASP A 31 3.81 8.74 -29.19
CA ASP A 31 2.82 7.77 -28.72
C ASP A 31 1.95 8.35 -27.59
N PHE A 32 2.28 9.54 -27.04
CA PHE A 32 1.42 10.21 -26.09
C PHE A 32 0.22 10.87 -26.77
N LYS A 33 -0.98 10.63 -26.24
CA LYS A 33 -2.23 11.20 -26.78
C LYS A 33 -2.18 12.73 -26.94
N ASP A 34 -1.56 13.44 -25.98
CA ASP A 34 -1.42 14.90 -25.95
C ASP A 34 0.06 15.30 -25.80
N SER A 35 0.92 14.81 -26.71
CA SER A 35 2.38 14.93 -26.62
C SER A 35 2.89 16.34 -26.31
N ASP A 36 2.45 17.37 -27.06
CA ASP A 36 2.91 18.75 -26.86
C ASP A 36 2.62 19.27 -25.44
N LYS A 37 1.45 18.91 -24.91
CA LYS A 37 1.02 19.32 -23.58
C LYS A 37 1.81 18.59 -22.50
N VAL A 38 2.06 17.29 -22.69
CA VAL A 38 2.90 16.48 -21.79
C VAL A 38 4.32 17.07 -21.71
N GLN A 39 4.91 17.43 -22.86
CA GLN A 39 6.25 18.02 -22.91
C GLN A 39 6.29 19.41 -22.27
N THR A 40 5.31 20.27 -22.55
CA THR A 40 5.18 21.59 -21.88
C THR A 40 5.16 21.45 -20.36
N GLU A 41 4.42 20.46 -19.87
CA GLU A 41 4.22 20.25 -18.43
C GLU A 41 5.40 19.57 -17.75
N LEU A 42 6.19 18.79 -18.50
CA LEU A 42 7.51 18.35 -18.07
C LEU A 42 8.43 19.55 -17.88
N ASP A 43 8.53 20.43 -18.87
CA ASP A 43 9.41 21.60 -18.82
C ASP A 43 9.05 22.53 -17.65
N GLU A 44 7.77 22.84 -17.49
CA GLU A 44 7.28 23.68 -16.37
C GLU A 44 7.60 23.08 -15.00
N ARG A 45 7.50 21.76 -14.84
CA ARG A 45 7.79 21.08 -13.57
C ARG A 45 9.27 20.93 -13.33
N SER A 46 10.04 20.56 -14.34
CA SER A 46 11.50 20.48 -14.25
C SER A 46 12.10 21.82 -13.84
N ASN A 47 11.60 22.93 -14.37
CA ASN A 47 12.03 24.29 -14.00
C ASN A 47 11.76 24.67 -12.53
N ARG A 48 10.93 23.90 -11.81
CA ARG A 48 10.62 24.11 -10.38
C ARG A 48 11.49 23.26 -9.46
N LEU A 49 12.30 22.36 -10.01
CA LEU A 49 13.20 21.46 -9.29
C LEU A 49 14.66 21.88 -9.53
N ASP A 50 15.56 21.37 -8.70
CA ASP A 50 16.99 21.44 -9.01
C ASP A 50 17.38 20.36 -10.02
N ASP A 51 18.48 20.60 -10.76
CA ASP A 51 18.95 19.73 -11.83
C ASP A 51 19.25 18.29 -11.35
N ASP A 52 19.73 18.15 -10.10
CA ASP A 52 20.04 16.85 -9.51
C ASP A 52 18.77 16.05 -9.23
N GLU A 53 17.71 16.67 -8.73
CA GLU A 53 16.40 16.02 -8.54
C GLU A 53 15.79 15.66 -9.90
N VAL A 54 15.82 16.53 -10.92
CA VAL A 54 15.36 16.19 -12.28
C VAL A 54 16.11 14.97 -12.83
N LYS A 55 17.44 14.95 -12.68
CA LYS A 55 18.29 13.82 -13.08
C LYS A 55 17.92 12.54 -12.34
N ASN A 56 17.72 12.61 -11.02
CA ASN A 56 17.32 11.45 -10.22
C ASN A 56 15.97 10.89 -10.69
N GLN A 57 14.98 11.75 -10.95
CA GLN A 57 13.67 11.33 -11.43
C GLN A 57 13.73 10.67 -12.82
N LYS A 58 14.55 11.23 -13.72
CA LYS A 58 14.81 10.69 -15.06
C LYS A 58 15.46 9.31 -15.01
N GLU A 59 16.49 9.12 -14.19
CA GLU A 59 17.19 7.82 -14.11
C GLU A 59 16.34 6.75 -13.43
N ARG A 60 15.55 7.10 -12.40
CA ARG A 60 14.54 6.20 -11.82
C ARG A 60 13.51 5.77 -12.86
N ALA A 61 12.96 6.72 -13.60
CA ALA A 61 12.00 6.46 -14.68
C ALA A 61 12.55 5.49 -15.74
N LYS A 62 13.84 5.60 -16.08
CA LYS A 62 14.50 4.72 -17.04
C LYS A 62 14.59 3.27 -16.55
N VAL A 63 14.99 3.04 -15.30
CA VAL A 63 15.01 1.68 -14.74
C VAL A 63 13.60 1.11 -14.54
N MET A 64 12.62 1.96 -14.22
CA MET A 64 11.20 1.59 -14.16
C MET A 64 10.67 1.12 -15.52
N ALA A 65 10.97 1.85 -16.61
CA ALA A 65 10.60 1.45 -17.97
C ALA A 65 11.16 0.08 -18.34
N LYS A 66 12.44 -0.15 -18.03
CA LYS A 66 13.10 -1.43 -18.30
C LYS A 66 12.37 -2.61 -17.63
N VAL A 67 12.16 -2.55 -16.31
CA VAL A 67 11.50 -3.66 -15.59
C VAL A 67 10.04 -3.83 -16.03
N THR A 68 9.37 -2.74 -16.41
CA THR A 68 7.98 -2.77 -16.90
C THR A 68 7.87 -3.53 -18.22
N LEU A 69 8.75 -3.24 -19.17
CA LEU A 69 8.77 -3.94 -20.45
C LEU A 69 9.09 -5.43 -20.27
N GLU A 70 10.09 -5.76 -19.43
CA GLU A 70 10.40 -7.14 -19.07
C GLU A 70 9.21 -7.86 -18.43
N TRP A 71 8.46 -7.19 -17.54
CA TRP A 71 7.26 -7.77 -16.94
C TRP A 71 6.12 -7.93 -17.96
N MET A 72 5.89 -6.95 -18.83
CA MET A 72 4.84 -6.99 -19.85
C MET A 72 5.02 -8.18 -20.80
N GLU A 73 6.26 -8.43 -21.23
CA GLU A 73 6.61 -9.59 -22.07
C GLU A 73 6.27 -10.92 -21.41
N ASN A 74 6.48 -11.03 -20.08
CA ASN A 74 6.25 -12.26 -19.33
C ASN A 74 4.79 -12.46 -18.87
N ASN A 75 3.97 -11.41 -18.87
CA ASN A 75 2.61 -11.42 -18.30
C ASN A 75 1.52 -11.21 -19.35
N GLY A 76 1.80 -11.59 -20.60
CA GLY A 76 0.82 -11.56 -21.68
C GLY A 76 0.43 -10.16 -22.14
N TYR A 77 1.25 -9.15 -21.89
CA TYR A 77 1.15 -7.83 -22.52
C TYR A 77 2.14 -7.71 -23.69
N ASP A 78 2.40 -8.83 -24.36
CA ASP A 78 3.30 -8.96 -25.49
C ASP A 78 2.80 -8.13 -26.69
N GLY A 79 3.69 -7.33 -27.28
CA GLY A 79 3.36 -6.39 -28.36
C GLY A 79 4.00 -5.03 -28.16
N ASN A 80 3.95 -4.18 -29.18
CA ASN A 80 4.50 -2.83 -29.08
C ASN A 80 3.48 -1.92 -28.38
N ILE A 81 3.94 -1.04 -27.49
CA ILE A 81 3.10 0.05 -26.98
C ILE A 81 2.90 1.03 -28.13
N VAL A 82 1.64 1.24 -28.53
CA VAL A 82 1.27 2.14 -29.65
C VAL A 82 0.66 3.45 -29.17
N LYS A 83 0.25 3.50 -27.89
CA LYS A 83 -0.35 4.69 -27.33
C LYS A 83 -0.22 4.77 -25.82
N LYS A 84 -0.06 5.99 -25.31
CA LYS A 84 0.15 6.31 -23.90
C LYS A 84 -0.70 7.51 -23.49
N TRP A 85 -1.14 7.50 -22.25
CA TRP A 85 -1.88 8.60 -21.63
C TRP A 85 -1.30 8.92 -20.26
N TRP A 86 -1.18 10.21 -19.94
CA TRP A 86 -0.83 10.70 -18.61
C TRP A 86 -2.02 11.53 -18.09
N PRO A 87 -2.95 10.93 -17.33
CA PRO A 87 -4.28 11.48 -17.09
C PRO A 87 -4.34 12.51 -15.98
N LYS A 88 -3.21 12.85 -15.35
CA LYS A 88 -3.15 13.81 -14.25
C LYS A 88 -3.81 15.15 -14.57
N GLN A 89 -3.85 15.52 -15.85
CA GLN A 89 -4.48 16.75 -16.32
C GLN A 89 -5.97 16.62 -16.65
N ASN A 90 -6.45 15.41 -16.94
CA ASN A 90 -7.82 15.15 -17.33
C ASN A 90 -8.13 13.67 -17.08
N SER A 91 -8.66 13.37 -15.91
CA SER A 91 -9.12 12.04 -15.51
C SER A 91 -10.04 11.38 -16.53
N GLY A 92 -10.89 12.16 -17.21
CA GLY A 92 -11.83 11.68 -18.21
C GLY A 92 -11.17 11.09 -19.46
N MET A 93 -9.87 11.37 -19.71
CA MET A 93 -9.18 10.85 -20.90
C MET A 93 -9.02 9.33 -20.88
N ILE A 94 -8.93 8.73 -19.70
CA ILE A 94 -8.77 7.27 -19.55
C ILE A 94 -10.11 6.59 -19.84
N SER A 95 -11.20 7.08 -19.26
CA SER A 95 -12.54 6.58 -19.55
C SER A 95 -12.89 6.68 -21.05
N GLN A 96 -12.47 7.77 -21.70
CA GLN A 96 -12.60 7.94 -23.15
C GLN A 96 -11.74 6.95 -23.95
N ALA A 97 -10.53 6.62 -23.46
CA ALA A 97 -9.62 5.71 -24.15
C ALA A 97 -10.11 4.25 -24.12
N ILE A 98 -10.62 3.80 -22.99
CA ILE A 98 -11.01 2.40 -22.76
C ILE A 98 -12.51 2.12 -23.01
N GLY A 99 -13.36 3.16 -23.03
CA GLY A 99 -14.79 3.05 -23.32
C GLY A 99 -15.70 2.76 -22.13
N TYR A 100 -15.23 2.88 -20.89
CA TYR A 100 -16.04 2.75 -19.66
C TYR A 100 -15.55 3.71 -18.56
N GLU A 101 -16.40 4.01 -17.58
CA GLU A 101 -16.03 4.89 -16.46
C GLU A 101 -15.07 4.20 -15.48
N ILE A 102 -14.03 4.91 -15.04
CA ILE A 102 -13.14 4.47 -13.97
C ILE A 102 -13.23 5.41 -12.77
N ASP A 103 -13.22 4.82 -11.59
CA ASP A 103 -12.97 5.48 -10.32
C ASP A 103 -11.45 5.56 -10.07
N LEU A 104 -10.84 6.69 -10.45
CA LEU A 104 -9.38 6.90 -10.32
C LEU A 104 -8.93 7.05 -8.87
N ASP A 105 -9.84 7.31 -7.93
CA ASP A 105 -9.51 7.27 -6.49
C ASP A 105 -9.24 5.83 -6.04
N LYS A 106 -9.81 4.84 -6.73
CA LYS A 106 -9.56 3.41 -6.49
C LYS A 106 -8.47 2.86 -7.40
N ASN A 107 -8.37 3.32 -8.64
CA ASN A 107 -7.34 2.94 -9.61
C ASN A 107 -6.38 4.12 -9.87
N PRO A 108 -5.41 4.39 -8.97
CA PRO A 108 -4.44 5.49 -9.07
C PRO A 108 -3.37 5.20 -10.12
N LEU A 109 -3.79 5.03 -11.38
CA LEU A 109 -2.89 4.89 -12.51
C LEU A 109 -2.34 6.26 -12.89
N ASP A 110 -1.02 6.36 -12.98
CA ASP A 110 -0.33 7.58 -13.40
C ASP A 110 -0.12 7.58 -14.92
N ILE A 111 0.02 6.40 -15.53
CA ILE A 111 0.13 6.23 -16.98
C ILE A 111 -0.81 5.10 -17.41
N LEU A 112 -1.50 5.28 -18.54
CA LEU A 112 -2.14 4.16 -19.25
C LEU A 112 -1.34 3.88 -20.51
N VAL A 113 -1.13 2.61 -20.83
CA VAL A 113 -0.57 2.17 -22.11
C VAL A 113 -1.55 1.28 -22.86
N GLN A 114 -1.51 1.36 -24.19
CA GLN A 114 -2.19 0.45 -25.10
C GLN A 114 -1.18 -0.24 -26.00
N THR A 115 -1.26 -1.57 -26.08
CA THR A 115 -0.44 -2.35 -27.01
C THR A 115 -1.08 -2.41 -28.40
N ASP A 116 -0.29 -2.71 -29.44
CA ASP A 116 -0.76 -2.99 -30.80
C ASP A 116 -1.79 -4.13 -30.87
N LYS A 117 -1.81 -5.01 -29.86
CA LYS A 117 -2.83 -6.05 -29.68
C LYS A 117 -4.09 -5.59 -28.96
N GLY A 118 -4.23 -4.29 -28.70
CA GLY A 118 -5.41 -3.68 -28.10
C GLY A 118 -5.54 -3.89 -26.58
N LYS A 119 -4.51 -4.40 -25.89
CA LYS A 119 -4.52 -4.55 -24.43
C LYS A 119 -4.19 -3.23 -23.75
N PHE A 120 -4.89 -2.94 -22.67
CA PHE A 120 -4.66 -1.77 -21.83
C PHE A 120 -4.01 -2.18 -20.50
N LEU A 121 -3.02 -1.42 -20.06
CA LEU A 121 -2.35 -1.59 -18.78
C LEU A 121 -2.17 -0.22 -18.12
N GLY A 122 -2.67 -0.06 -16.90
CA GLY A 122 -2.34 1.05 -16.04
C GLY A 122 -0.97 0.84 -15.39
N LEU A 123 -0.26 1.94 -15.15
CA LEU A 123 1.02 1.95 -14.46
C LEU A 123 0.93 3.01 -13.36
N SER A 124 1.04 2.58 -12.10
CA SER A 124 1.19 3.49 -10.97
C SER A 124 2.69 3.66 -10.68
N ALA A 125 3.20 4.86 -10.92
CA ALA A 125 4.62 5.19 -10.84
C ALA A 125 4.94 5.75 -9.45
N LYS A 126 5.80 5.05 -8.70
CA LYS A 126 6.29 5.52 -7.40
C LYS A 126 7.78 5.78 -7.49
N SER A 127 8.20 6.94 -7.00
CA SER A 127 9.61 7.32 -6.91
C SER A 127 9.99 7.60 -5.46
N THR A 128 10.88 6.79 -4.90
CA THR A 128 11.27 6.91 -3.49
C THR A 128 12.77 7.06 -3.32
N LYS A 129 13.18 7.89 -2.35
CA LYS A 129 14.58 7.99 -1.93
C LYS A 129 15.04 6.77 -1.12
N GLY A 130 14.12 6.05 -0.47
CA GLY A 130 14.38 4.89 0.39
C GLY A 130 14.08 3.52 -0.27
N SER A 131 14.59 2.45 0.35
CA SER A 131 14.53 1.04 -0.10
C SER A 131 13.35 0.22 0.45
N GLY A 132 12.27 0.87 0.90
CA GLY A 132 11.16 0.20 1.57
C GLY A 132 10.36 -0.76 0.67
N LYS A 133 10.03 -1.94 1.22
CA LYS A 133 9.18 -3.00 0.65
C LYS A 133 7.71 -2.55 0.43
N PRO A 134 6.88 -3.31 -0.31
CA PRO A 134 5.54 -2.89 -0.74
C PRO A 134 4.62 -2.47 0.42
N PRO A 135 3.65 -1.56 0.20
CA PRO A 135 2.81 -1.01 1.25
C PRO A 135 1.67 -1.98 1.61
N PHE A 136 1.76 -2.65 2.76
CA PHE A 136 0.61 -3.31 3.37
C PHE A 136 -0.29 -2.30 4.09
N LYS A 137 -1.59 -2.57 4.12
CA LYS A 137 -2.56 -1.76 4.85
C LYS A 137 -2.50 -2.08 6.35
N ASN A 138 -2.89 -1.09 7.16
CA ASN A 138 -2.97 -1.20 8.63
C ASN A 138 -4.43 -0.98 9.07
N PRO A 139 -5.32 -1.97 8.87
CA PRO A 139 -6.74 -1.81 9.17
C PRO A 139 -6.98 -1.57 10.67
N GLY A 140 -8.05 -0.85 10.98
CA GLY A 140 -8.53 -0.70 12.36
C GLY A 140 -9.42 -1.87 12.78
N LEU A 141 -9.63 -2.04 14.09
CA LEU A 141 -10.51 -3.09 14.63
C LEU A 141 -11.91 -3.09 14.01
N GLY A 142 -12.55 -1.92 13.92
CA GLY A 142 -13.89 -1.82 13.34
C GLY A 142 -13.95 -2.21 11.86
N THR A 143 -12.88 -2.00 11.10
CA THR A 143 -12.80 -2.46 9.71
C THR A 143 -12.79 -3.98 9.65
N ILE A 144 -11.97 -4.63 10.47
CA ILE A 144 -11.89 -6.10 10.52
C ILE A 144 -13.21 -6.72 10.99
N GLU A 145 -13.83 -6.16 12.03
CA GLU A 145 -15.14 -6.60 12.52
C GLU A 145 -16.21 -6.54 11.42
N LEU A 146 -16.25 -5.43 10.68
CA LEU A 146 -17.21 -5.23 9.59
C LEU A 146 -16.99 -6.22 8.44
N THR A 147 -15.73 -6.38 8.00
CA THR A 147 -15.42 -7.12 6.77
C THR A 147 -15.44 -8.63 6.97
N LEU A 148 -15.07 -9.11 8.16
CA LEU A 148 -15.17 -10.53 8.51
C LEU A 148 -16.51 -10.90 9.18
N GLY A 149 -17.37 -9.92 9.47
CA GLY A 149 -18.63 -10.15 10.18
C GLY A 149 -18.41 -10.65 11.62
N LEU A 150 -17.36 -10.17 12.28
CA LEU A 150 -16.95 -10.57 13.62
C LEU A 150 -17.28 -9.49 14.66
N LYS A 151 -17.27 -9.89 15.93
CA LYS A 151 -17.30 -8.97 17.08
C LYS A 151 -16.09 -9.27 17.95
N LEU A 152 -15.04 -8.50 17.80
CA LEU A 152 -13.71 -8.72 18.38
C LEU A 152 -13.44 -7.81 19.58
N LYS A 153 -14.13 -6.67 19.69
CA LYS A 153 -13.93 -5.69 20.77
C LYS A 153 -14.17 -6.26 22.17
N HIS A 154 -14.96 -7.33 22.30
CA HIS A 154 -15.26 -7.95 23.59
C HIS A 154 -13.99 -8.44 24.33
N HIS A 155 -13.01 -8.99 23.61
CA HIS A 155 -11.71 -9.40 24.20
C HIS A 155 -11.01 -8.25 24.92
N TYR A 156 -11.05 -7.04 24.36
CA TYR A 156 -10.51 -5.84 25.00
C TYR A 156 -11.33 -5.43 26.21
N ASP A 157 -12.66 -5.41 26.10
CA ASP A 157 -13.53 -4.97 27.17
C ASP A 157 -13.44 -5.89 28.39
N ASP A 158 -13.30 -7.20 28.17
CA ASP A 158 -13.14 -8.19 29.24
C ASP A 158 -11.74 -8.12 29.86
N ALA A 159 -10.68 -7.96 29.06
CA ALA A 159 -9.34 -7.72 29.57
C ALA A 159 -9.25 -6.44 30.42
N VAL A 160 -9.93 -5.36 30.03
CA VAL A 160 -9.98 -4.12 30.81
C VAL A 160 -10.71 -4.33 32.14
N LYS A 161 -11.83 -5.08 32.16
CA LYS A 161 -12.54 -5.38 33.41
C LYS A 161 -11.64 -6.14 34.38
N GLU A 162 -10.92 -7.15 33.90
CA GLU A 162 -10.01 -7.93 34.75
C GLU A 162 -8.80 -7.10 35.22
N MET A 163 -8.22 -6.30 34.34
CA MET A 163 -7.12 -5.40 34.69
C MET A 163 -7.52 -4.41 35.80
N LEU A 164 -8.71 -3.81 35.70
CA LEU A 164 -9.20 -2.84 36.69
C LEU A 164 -9.65 -3.50 38.01
N LYS A 165 -9.89 -4.81 38.03
CA LYS A 165 -10.08 -5.56 39.29
C LYS A 165 -8.75 -5.78 40.00
N GLU A 166 -7.69 -6.09 39.24
CA GLU A 166 -6.36 -6.35 39.78
C GLU A 166 -5.64 -5.05 40.18
N PHE A 167 -5.85 -3.98 39.42
CA PHE A 167 -5.27 -2.65 39.62
C PHE A 167 -6.38 -1.59 39.75
N PRO A 168 -7.11 -1.58 40.89
CA PRO A 168 -8.27 -0.69 41.10
C PRO A 168 -7.92 0.81 41.12
N GLU A 169 -6.65 1.15 41.31
CA GLU A 169 -6.12 2.52 41.25
C GLU A 169 -6.05 3.07 39.81
N LEU A 170 -6.10 2.19 38.79
CA LEU A 170 -6.06 2.63 37.41
C LEU A 170 -7.40 3.26 36.99
N PRO A 171 -7.37 4.39 36.25
CA PRO A 171 -8.58 5.05 35.79
C PRO A 171 -9.31 4.22 34.73
N LYS A 172 -10.63 4.38 34.66
CA LYS A 172 -11.47 3.73 33.64
C LYS A 172 -11.27 4.33 32.24
N ILE A 173 -10.85 5.59 32.17
CA ILE A 173 -10.68 6.32 30.91
C ILE A 173 -9.30 6.01 30.32
N ASN A 174 -9.29 5.60 29.03
CA ASN A 174 -8.06 5.20 28.32
C ASN A 174 -6.98 6.29 28.33
N SER A 175 -7.35 7.55 28.09
CA SER A 175 -6.39 8.67 28.03
C SER A 175 -5.72 8.94 29.37
N GLU A 176 -6.43 8.77 30.47
CA GLU A 176 -5.89 8.93 31.83
C GLU A 176 -4.93 7.77 32.16
N ARG A 177 -5.29 6.52 31.82
CA ARG A 177 -4.37 5.38 31.97
C ARG A 177 -3.09 5.59 31.17
N LYS A 178 -3.21 6.12 29.95
CA LYS A 178 -2.06 6.41 29.09
C LYS A 178 -1.10 7.40 29.73
N ILE A 179 -1.61 8.39 30.48
CA ILE A 179 -0.76 9.35 31.21
C ILE A 179 0.00 8.63 32.32
N ILE A 180 -0.70 7.82 33.13
CA ILE A 180 -0.07 7.05 34.23
C ILE A 180 1.01 6.10 33.70
N PHE A 181 0.70 5.32 32.66
CA PHE A 181 1.66 4.37 32.06
C PHE A 181 2.88 5.05 31.46
N LYS A 182 2.78 6.33 31.08
CA LYS A 182 3.91 7.13 30.60
C LYS A 182 4.73 7.75 31.73
N SER A 183 4.09 8.13 32.83
CA SER A 183 4.77 8.71 33.99
C SER A 183 5.43 7.65 34.88
N ASP A 184 4.85 6.45 34.93
CA ASP A 184 5.36 5.31 35.68
C ASP A 184 5.64 4.14 34.73
N THR A 185 6.78 4.22 34.05
CA THR A 185 7.20 3.24 33.06
C THR A 185 7.55 1.90 33.70
N GLU A 186 8.09 1.90 34.92
CA GLU A 186 8.44 0.67 35.63
C GLU A 186 7.18 -0.14 35.97
N PHE A 187 6.13 0.52 36.47
CA PHE A 187 4.85 -0.15 36.67
C PHE A 187 4.28 -0.70 35.36
N TYR A 188 4.29 0.09 34.28
CA TYR A 188 3.74 -0.32 32.99
C TYR A 188 4.46 -1.54 32.39
N GLU A 189 5.79 -1.52 32.34
CA GLU A 189 6.59 -2.60 31.77
C GLU A 189 6.42 -3.90 32.58
N LYS A 190 6.45 -3.78 33.92
CA LYS A 190 6.36 -4.93 34.83
C LYS A 190 4.96 -5.55 34.87
N ASN A 191 3.92 -4.73 34.88
CA ASN A 191 2.57 -5.19 35.22
C ASN A 191 1.59 -5.20 34.03
N ILE A 192 1.85 -4.41 32.98
CA ILE A 192 0.87 -4.19 31.90
C ILE A 192 1.38 -4.69 30.55
N GLN A 193 2.55 -4.24 30.09
CA GLN A 193 2.98 -4.40 28.69
C GLN A 193 3.02 -5.86 28.23
N GLY A 194 3.58 -6.76 29.05
CA GLY A 194 3.67 -8.20 28.78
C GLY A 194 2.63 -9.04 29.56
N SER A 195 1.59 -8.40 30.09
CA SER A 195 0.66 -9.05 31.02
C SER A 195 -0.29 -10.03 30.34
N LYS A 196 -0.94 -10.87 31.16
CA LYS A 196 -2.03 -11.76 30.74
C LYS A 196 -3.20 -11.00 30.09
N PHE A 197 -3.42 -9.73 30.43
CA PHE A 197 -4.50 -8.94 29.83
C PHE A 197 -4.20 -8.63 28.36
N VAL A 198 -2.97 -8.24 28.06
CA VAL A 198 -2.52 -7.98 26.69
C VAL A 198 -2.54 -9.26 25.88
N GLN A 199 -2.02 -10.36 26.44
CA GLN A 199 -2.04 -11.66 25.78
C GLN A 199 -3.48 -12.11 25.47
N HIS A 200 -4.40 -11.99 26.42
CA HIS A 200 -5.81 -12.32 26.20
C HIS A 200 -6.42 -11.54 25.03
N VAL A 201 -6.15 -10.24 24.93
CA VAL A 201 -6.62 -9.42 23.81
C VAL A 201 -6.04 -9.90 22.48
N PHE A 202 -4.73 -10.12 22.42
CA PHE A 202 -4.07 -10.52 21.18
C PHE A 202 -4.48 -11.92 20.73
N GLU A 203 -4.46 -12.89 21.64
CA GLU A 203 -4.78 -14.28 21.34
C GLU A 203 -6.25 -14.44 20.97
N GLY A 204 -7.17 -13.82 21.72
CA GLY A 204 -8.60 -13.90 21.43
C GLY A 204 -8.95 -13.31 20.07
N ILE A 205 -8.40 -12.15 19.73
CA ILE A 205 -8.63 -11.53 18.42
C ILE A 205 -8.00 -12.37 17.30
N ARG A 206 -6.75 -12.82 17.49
CA ARG A 206 -6.06 -13.69 16.52
C ARG A 206 -6.85 -14.97 16.27
N ASP A 207 -7.38 -15.58 17.32
CA ASP A 207 -8.09 -16.85 17.23
C ASP A 207 -9.42 -16.73 16.52
N ASP A 208 -10.25 -15.76 16.92
CA ASP A 208 -11.53 -15.51 16.24
C ASP A 208 -11.34 -15.17 14.76
N MET A 209 -10.31 -14.37 14.45
CA MET A 209 -9.97 -14.06 13.06
C MET A 209 -9.50 -15.29 12.30
N TYR A 210 -8.59 -16.07 12.87
CA TYR A 210 -8.07 -17.28 12.21
C TYR A 210 -9.21 -18.26 11.94
N ASP A 211 -10.04 -18.51 12.94
CA ASP A 211 -11.16 -19.45 12.86
C ASP A 211 -12.17 -19.00 11.79
N LYS A 212 -12.35 -17.69 11.60
CA LYS A 212 -13.14 -17.16 10.48
C LYS A 212 -12.43 -17.33 9.13
N LEU A 213 -11.15 -16.99 9.04
CA LEU A 213 -10.40 -17.00 7.77
C LEU A 213 -10.28 -18.40 7.18
N ILE A 214 -10.12 -19.44 8.01
CA ILE A 214 -10.08 -20.84 7.53
C ILE A 214 -11.43 -21.34 7.00
N THR A 215 -12.53 -20.62 7.25
CA THR A 215 -13.86 -20.97 6.72
C THR A 215 -14.14 -20.34 5.36
N LEU A 216 -13.35 -19.36 4.94
CA LEU A 216 -13.49 -18.72 3.64
C LEU A 216 -13.07 -19.69 2.54
N SER A 217 -13.76 -19.64 1.40
CA SER A 217 -13.23 -20.25 0.18
C SER A 217 -11.92 -19.57 -0.22
N GLN A 218 -11.12 -20.21 -1.08
CA GLN A 218 -9.85 -19.65 -1.53
C GLN A 218 -10.03 -18.33 -2.28
N GLU A 219 -11.12 -18.19 -3.05
CA GLU A 219 -11.48 -16.95 -3.74
C GLU A 219 -11.80 -15.84 -2.72
N GLU A 220 -12.70 -16.09 -1.77
CA GLU A 220 -13.05 -15.11 -0.72
C GLU A 220 -11.84 -14.73 0.16
N LEU A 221 -10.96 -15.68 0.46
CA LEU A 221 -9.74 -15.41 1.23
C LEU A 221 -8.76 -14.54 0.44
N TRP A 222 -8.61 -14.79 -0.86
CA TRP A 222 -7.81 -13.93 -1.74
C TRP A 222 -8.38 -12.52 -1.81
N ASP A 223 -9.68 -12.38 -2.04
CA ASP A 223 -10.35 -11.08 -2.11
C ASP A 223 -10.18 -10.32 -0.80
N TYR A 224 -10.38 -10.99 0.34
CA TYR A 224 -10.17 -10.40 1.65
C TYR A 224 -8.73 -9.88 1.86
N VAL A 225 -7.74 -10.70 1.50
CA VAL A 225 -6.32 -10.32 1.62
C VAL A 225 -6.01 -9.17 0.66
N LYS A 226 -6.47 -9.22 -0.59
CA LYS A 226 -6.22 -8.22 -1.63
C LYS A 226 -6.85 -6.87 -1.32
N ASP A 227 -8.05 -6.85 -0.77
CA ASP A 227 -8.82 -5.62 -0.55
C ASP A 227 -8.45 -4.93 0.76
N TYR A 228 -8.21 -5.70 1.82
CA TYR A 228 -8.08 -5.15 3.17
C TYR A 228 -6.67 -5.16 3.75
N TRP A 229 -5.78 -5.99 3.22
CA TRP A 229 -4.42 -6.14 3.72
C TRP A 229 -3.36 -5.77 2.71
N MET A 230 -3.62 -6.07 1.45
CA MET A 230 -2.84 -5.62 0.33
C MET A 230 -3.51 -4.38 -0.27
N ASP A 231 -2.71 -3.60 -0.98
CA ASP A 231 -3.23 -2.63 -1.92
C ASP A 231 -3.31 -3.37 -3.26
N ALA A 232 -4.24 -4.34 -3.40
CA ALA A 232 -4.25 -5.28 -4.54
C ALA A 232 -5.64 -5.74 -5.03
N GLY A 233 -6.72 -5.02 -4.72
CA GLY A 233 -8.05 -5.31 -5.26
C GLY A 233 -8.07 -5.26 -6.81
N PHE A 234 -8.93 -6.08 -7.43
CA PHE A 234 -9.11 -6.14 -8.89
C PHE A 234 -9.69 -4.83 -9.40
N LEU A 235 -8.90 -4.08 -10.16
CA LEU A 235 -9.27 -2.78 -10.70
C LEU A 235 -9.10 -2.81 -12.20
N GLN A 236 -10.11 -2.32 -12.91
CA GLN A 236 -10.10 -2.19 -14.36
C GLN A 236 -9.76 -0.74 -14.76
N PRO A 237 -8.89 -0.53 -15.76
CA PRO A 237 -8.04 -1.52 -16.41
C PRO A 237 -7.00 -2.08 -15.42
N PRO A 238 -6.49 -3.31 -15.65
CA PRO A 238 -5.43 -3.87 -14.81
C PRO A 238 -4.28 -2.90 -14.69
N TYR A 239 -3.62 -2.87 -13.56
CA TYR A 239 -2.45 -2.04 -13.39
C TYR A 239 -1.41 -2.68 -12.49
N ILE A 240 -0.17 -2.32 -12.76
CA ILE A 240 0.97 -2.66 -11.91
C ILE A 240 1.48 -1.41 -11.21
N ILE A 241 2.05 -1.60 -10.02
CA ILE A 241 2.79 -0.54 -9.33
C ILE A 241 4.26 -0.73 -9.65
N VAL A 242 4.89 0.30 -10.20
CA VAL A 242 6.30 0.30 -10.56
C VAL A 242 7.00 1.30 -9.66
N THR A 243 7.94 0.82 -8.85
CA THR A 243 8.66 1.68 -7.90
C THR A 243 10.11 1.86 -8.34
N GLY A 244 10.49 3.08 -8.70
CA GLY A 244 11.88 3.47 -8.95
C GLY A 244 12.56 3.99 -7.69
N ARG A 245 13.79 3.55 -7.44
CA ARG A 245 14.54 3.86 -6.22
C ARG A 245 15.97 4.30 -6.51
N GLY A 246 16.57 5.00 -5.54
CA GLY A 246 18.00 5.31 -5.50
C GLY A 246 18.36 6.74 -5.89
N THR A 247 19.63 7.10 -5.66
CA THR A 247 20.25 8.38 -6.04
C THR A 247 21.70 8.13 -6.50
N ASP A 248 22.32 9.14 -7.10
CA ASP A 248 23.78 9.19 -7.32
C ASP A 248 24.35 8.00 -8.11
N GLY A 249 23.62 7.58 -9.15
CA GLY A 249 24.08 6.55 -10.09
C GLY A 249 23.76 5.11 -9.66
N LYS A 250 23.09 4.90 -8.52
CA LYS A 250 22.62 3.58 -8.07
C LYS A 250 21.10 3.52 -8.12
N TYR A 251 20.55 3.23 -9.30
CA TYR A 251 19.11 3.15 -9.51
C TYR A 251 18.64 1.72 -9.70
N ALA A 252 17.48 1.40 -9.13
CA ALA A 252 16.82 0.12 -9.29
C ALA A 252 15.30 0.34 -9.36
N ALA A 253 14.60 -0.65 -9.89
CA ALA A 253 13.15 -0.67 -9.86
C ALA A 253 12.61 -2.06 -9.55
N ASP A 254 11.41 -2.09 -9.00
CA ASP A 254 10.65 -3.29 -8.70
C ASP A 254 9.20 -3.09 -9.10
N ILE A 255 8.56 -4.21 -9.47
CA ILE A 255 7.15 -4.27 -9.82
C ILE A 255 6.42 -5.00 -8.71
N ASN A 256 5.31 -4.41 -8.30
CA ASN A 256 4.29 -5.09 -7.53
C ASN A 256 3.09 -5.28 -8.46
N ASP A 257 2.97 -6.51 -8.96
CA ASP A 257 1.83 -6.94 -9.75
C ASP A 257 0.69 -7.43 -8.84
N ARG A 258 -0.50 -6.87 -9.05
CA ARG A 258 -1.70 -7.19 -8.26
C ARG A 258 -2.39 -8.47 -8.75
N ASP A 259 -2.14 -8.89 -10.00
CA ASP A 259 -2.81 -10.02 -10.65
C ASP A 259 -2.05 -11.35 -10.50
N GLU A 260 -0.71 -11.36 -10.39
CA GLU A 260 0.11 -12.59 -10.18
C GLU A 260 -0.24 -13.39 -8.92
N LEU A 261 -0.92 -12.77 -7.97
CA LEU A 261 -1.27 -13.37 -6.69
C LEU A 261 -2.54 -14.24 -6.78
N SER A 262 -3.44 -13.98 -7.73
CA SER A 262 -4.69 -14.73 -7.86
C SER A 262 -4.51 -16.02 -8.65
N GLY A 263 -4.50 -17.16 -7.97
CA GLY A 263 -4.51 -18.47 -8.63
C GLY A 263 -4.10 -19.67 -7.79
N GLU A 264 -3.59 -19.44 -6.57
CA GLU A 264 -3.00 -20.50 -5.76
C GLU A 264 -3.57 -20.56 -4.35
N ASN A 265 -3.52 -21.73 -3.71
CA ASN A 265 -4.09 -21.90 -2.40
C ASN A 265 -3.27 -21.17 -1.33
N LEU A 266 -3.92 -20.22 -0.65
CA LEU A 266 -3.40 -19.60 0.56
C LEU A 266 -3.50 -20.58 1.72
N THR A 267 -2.45 -20.63 2.52
CA THR A 267 -2.45 -21.34 3.81
C THR A 267 -2.19 -20.38 4.95
N LEU A 268 -2.82 -20.64 6.10
CA LEU A 268 -2.76 -19.79 7.28
C LEU A 268 -2.06 -20.51 8.42
N GLN A 269 -1.32 -19.77 9.23
CA GLN A 269 -0.68 -20.27 10.45
C GLN A 269 -0.76 -19.23 11.57
N LYS A 270 -1.17 -19.65 12.77
CA LYS A 270 -1.06 -18.82 13.99
C LYS A 270 0.41 -18.70 14.39
N ILE A 271 0.91 -17.48 14.61
CA ILE A 271 2.29 -17.20 15.03
C ILE A 271 2.26 -16.33 16.29
N GLY A 272 3.00 -16.74 17.33
CA GLY A 272 3.02 -16.02 18.61
C GLY A 272 1.60 -15.87 19.18
N CYS A 273 1.36 -14.84 20.00
CA CYS A 273 0.03 -14.52 20.52
C CYS A 273 -0.77 -13.58 19.58
N ASP A 274 -0.12 -12.91 18.64
CA ASP A 274 -0.66 -11.71 18.00
C ASP A 274 -0.70 -11.77 16.46
N LYS A 275 -0.26 -12.88 15.83
CA LYS A 275 -0.14 -12.94 14.37
C LYS A 275 -0.85 -14.13 13.73
N ILE A 276 -1.35 -13.87 12.52
CA ILE A 276 -1.70 -14.90 11.54
C ILE A 276 -0.80 -14.70 10.33
N ARG A 277 0.04 -15.69 10.03
CA ARG A 277 0.86 -15.71 8.82
C ARG A 277 0.08 -16.34 7.68
N ILE A 278 0.10 -15.68 6.53
CA ILE A 278 -0.42 -16.20 5.27
C ILE A 278 0.76 -16.60 4.40
N PHE A 279 0.67 -17.78 3.79
CA PHE A 279 1.63 -18.28 2.81
C PHE A 279 0.98 -18.40 1.43
N SER A 280 1.78 -18.14 0.40
CA SER A 280 1.51 -18.48 -1.00
C SER A 280 2.75 -19.19 -1.56
N LYS A 281 2.60 -20.25 -2.36
CA LYS A 281 3.70 -21.14 -2.82
C LYS A 281 4.63 -21.69 -1.73
N GLY A 282 4.16 -21.77 -0.48
CA GLY A 282 5.00 -22.15 0.67
C GLY A 282 5.96 -21.05 1.14
N GLU A 283 5.90 -19.86 0.53
CA GLU A 283 6.62 -18.68 0.99
C GLU A 283 5.69 -17.75 1.79
N LYS A 284 6.26 -17.00 2.73
CA LYS A 284 5.50 -16.00 3.50
C LYS A 284 5.01 -14.91 2.55
N LEU A 285 3.69 -14.75 2.47
CA LEU A 285 3.06 -13.62 1.79
C LEU A 285 2.93 -12.41 2.73
N LEU A 286 2.38 -12.61 3.93
CA LEU A 286 1.99 -11.55 4.86
C LEU A 286 1.88 -12.09 6.30
N ASP A 287 2.25 -11.29 7.30
CA ASP A 287 1.78 -11.46 8.67
C ASP A 287 0.69 -10.42 8.98
N MET A 288 -0.51 -10.89 9.32
CA MET A 288 -1.59 -10.08 9.90
C MET A 288 -1.38 -10.01 11.41
N ARG A 289 -0.89 -8.87 11.91
CA ARG A 289 -0.56 -8.69 13.32
C ARG A 289 -1.58 -7.82 14.05
N VAL A 290 -2.14 -8.32 15.15
CA VAL A 290 -2.90 -7.54 16.13
C VAL A 290 -1.93 -6.70 16.96
N LYS A 291 -2.23 -5.42 17.17
CA LYS A 291 -1.45 -4.58 18.07
C LYS A 291 -2.27 -3.45 18.68
N PHE A 292 -1.72 -2.82 19.71
CA PHE A 292 -2.20 -1.51 20.15
C PHE A 292 -1.56 -0.40 19.31
N GLU A 293 -2.27 0.72 19.17
CA GLU A 293 -1.74 1.91 18.46
C GLU A 293 -0.46 2.46 19.12
N SER A 294 -0.39 2.41 20.45
CA SER A 294 0.84 2.74 21.19
C SER A 294 0.89 2.00 22.54
N GLN A 295 0.48 2.65 23.63
CA GLN A 295 0.49 2.04 24.97
C GLN A 295 -0.58 0.93 25.08
N HIS A 296 -0.16 -0.26 25.48
CA HIS A 296 -1.03 -1.42 25.70
C HIS A 296 -2.10 -1.09 26.76
N MET A 297 -3.32 -1.61 26.58
CA MET A 297 -4.45 -1.40 27.49
C MET A 297 -4.89 0.07 27.70
N ALA A 298 -4.32 1.01 26.95
CA ALA A 298 -4.63 2.44 27.05
C ALA A 298 -4.84 3.12 25.68
N THR A 299 -4.75 2.37 24.58
CA THR A 299 -5.02 2.86 23.23
C THR A 299 -5.89 1.92 22.42
N SER A 300 -6.34 2.38 21.25
CA SER A 300 -7.13 1.56 20.35
C SER A 300 -6.32 0.39 19.80
N ILE A 301 -7.04 -0.70 19.48
CA ILE A 301 -6.49 -1.84 18.78
C ILE A 301 -6.49 -1.54 17.28
N LYS A 302 -5.36 -1.86 16.65
CA LYS A 302 -5.15 -1.79 15.22
C LYS A 302 -4.45 -3.03 14.74
N PHE A 303 -4.27 -3.10 13.43
CA PHE A 303 -3.54 -4.17 12.80
C PHE A 303 -2.37 -3.62 12.00
N SER A 304 -1.38 -4.48 11.77
CA SER A 304 -0.34 -4.21 10.79
C SER A 304 -0.09 -5.42 9.90
N GLY A 305 0.00 -5.15 8.60
CA GLY A 305 0.58 -6.10 7.65
C GLY A 305 2.10 -6.01 7.64
N GLU A 306 2.79 -7.12 7.89
CA GLU A 306 4.27 -7.22 7.92
C GLU A 306 4.82 -8.29 6.96
#